data_AF-A0AAE1UGX5-F1
#
_entry.id   AF-A0AAE1UGX5-F1
#
_cell.length_a   1.000
_cell.length_b   1.000
_cell.length_c   1.000
_cell.angle_alpha   90.00
_cell.angle_beta   90.00
_cell.angle_gamma   90.00
#
_symmetry.space_group_name_H-M   'P 1'
#
loop_
_entity.id
_entity.type
_entity.pdbx_description
1 polymer ?
#
loop_
_entity_poly.entity_id
_entity_poly.type
_entity_poly.pdbx_seq_one_letter_code
_entity_poly.pdbx_strand_id
1 'polypeptide(L)'
;MEMDEQEYTDTDTGAGVMVSNLPLLFSRGSPSSLHQMALSDLEVFVPFMVRCSVGEDRPVAWAQLPRPSWWPKKLPFRMPITSNSHTTRLALVSLVEKCYNFHGCEYLLQFCASLVAQMPPSGYRFNDNRDGTTSMYHGTTGKLLVTFRNENRVSVTGKKA
;
A
#
# COMPACT_ATOMS: atom_id res chain seq x y z
N MET A 1 -22.75 51.44 -2.73
CA MET A 1 -23.16 50.16 -3.32
C MET A 1 -21.89 49.33 -3.39
N GLU A 2 -21.51 48.82 -2.23
CA GLU A 2 -20.38 47.91 -2.06
C GLU A 2 -21.02 46.55 -1.82
N MET A 3 -20.66 45.58 -2.64
CA MET A 3 -21.14 44.21 -2.55
C MET A 3 -20.30 43.51 -1.48
N ASP A 4 -20.92 43.12 -0.38
CA ASP A 4 -20.34 42.22 0.60
C ASP A 4 -20.00 40.87 -0.06
N GLU A 5 -18.72 40.50 -0.03
CA GLU A 5 -18.25 39.16 -0.38
C GLU A 5 -18.74 38.17 0.68
N GLN A 6 -19.61 37.26 0.24
CA GLN A 6 -20.23 36.25 1.08
C GLN A 6 -19.28 35.05 1.20
N GLU A 7 -18.68 34.87 2.38
CA GLU A 7 -17.87 33.69 2.73
C GLU A 7 -18.77 32.45 2.81
N TYR A 8 -18.63 31.53 1.85
CA TYR A 8 -19.30 30.23 1.83
C TYR A 8 -18.45 29.23 2.63
N THR A 9 -18.77 29.04 3.91
CA THR A 9 -18.17 27.97 4.72
C THR A 9 -18.99 26.70 4.54
N ASP A 10 -18.54 25.83 3.64
CA ASP A 10 -18.99 24.44 3.55
C ASP A 10 -18.05 23.57 4.36
N THR A 11 -18.50 23.13 5.53
CA THR A 11 -17.91 21.97 6.20
C THR A 11 -19.00 20.93 6.35
N ASP A 12 -19.40 20.40 5.19
CA ASP A 12 -20.07 19.11 5.06
C ASP A 12 -19.30 18.04 5.85
N THR A 13 -20.05 17.21 6.56
CA THR A 13 -19.54 16.10 7.36
C THR A 13 -19.27 14.92 6.41
N GLY A 14 -18.33 15.11 5.49
CA GLY A 14 -17.97 14.14 4.48
C GLY A 14 -17.08 13.06 5.08
N ALA A 15 -17.43 11.79 4.88
CA ALA A 15 -16.49 10.69 5.05
C ALA A 15 -15.31 10.93 4.10
N GLY A 16 -14.27 11.61 4.59
CA GLY A 16 -13.15 12.08 3.81
C GLY A 16 -12.50 10.93 3.06
N VAL A 17 -12.46 11.04 1.73
CA VAL A 17 -11.74 10.08 0.89
C VAL A 17 -10.27 10.16 1.27
N MET A 18 -9.77 9.13 1.93
CA MET A 18 -8.37 9.05 2.34
C MET A 18 -7.52 8.66 1.13
N VAL A 19 -6.66 9.56 0.66
CA VAL A 19 -5.75 9.32 -0.48
C VAL A 19 -4.33 9.16 0.05
N SER A 20 -3.64 8.10 -0.38
CA SER A 20 -2.22 7.88 -0.09
C SER A 20 -1.50 7.35 -1.31
N ASN A 21 -0.24 7.74 -1.45
CA ASN A 21 0.67 7.17 -2.45
C ASN A 21 1.24 5.81 -2.02
N LEU A 22 1.10 5.44 -0.74
CA LEU A 22 1.59 4.15 -0.25
C LEU A 22 0.63 3.01 -0.64
N PRO A 23 1.18 1.83 -0.93
CA PRO A 23 0.37 0.70 -1.38
C PRO A 23 -0.51 0.12 -0.26
N LEU A 24 -1.50 -0.68 -0.64
CA LEU A 24 -2.18 -1.60 0.28
C LEU A 24 -1.40 -2.90 0.38
N LEU A 25 -1.52 -3.57 1.51
CA LEU A 25 -0.86 -4.85 1.74
C LEU A 25 -1.66 -5.95 1.05
N PHE A 26 -1.11 -6.44 -0.05
CA PHE A 26 -1.64 -7.58 -0.79
C PHE A 26 -0.60 -8.70 -0.82
N SER A 27 -1.07 -9.93 -0.68
CA SER A 27 -0.29 -11.14 -0.95
C SER A 27 -1.09 -11.99 -1.92
N ARG A 28 -0.43 -12.40 -3.02
CA ARG A 28 -1.00 -13.32 -4.02
C ARG A 28 -2.39 -12.90 -4.53
N GLY A 29 -2.59 -11.59 -4.75
CA GLY A 29 -3.81 -11.03 -5.30
C GLY A 29 -4.96 -10.78 -4.31
N SER A 30 -4.76 -11.09 -3.01
CA SER A 30 -5.72 -10.86 -1.92
C SER A 30 -5.17 -9.91 -0.85
N PRO A 31 -6.02 -9.16 -0.13
CA PRO A 31 -5.58 -8.34 1.01
C PRO A 31 -4.88 -9.21 2.06
N SER A 32 -3.84 -8.65 2.68
CA SER A 32 -3.08 -9.28 3.76
C SER A 32 -2.86 -8.30 4.89
N SER A 33 -2.38 -8.79 6.03
CA SER A 33 -1.91 -7.94 7.13
C SER A 33 -0.40 -8.08 7.27
N LEU A 34 0.27 -7.01 7.71
CA LEU A 34 1.73 -6.93 7.74
C LEU A 34 2.39 -8.13 8.44
N HIS A 35 1.83 -8.52 9.58
CA HIS A 35 2.38 -9.58 10.42
C HIS A 35 2.12 -10.98 9.85
N GLN A 36 1.12 -11.14 8.98
CA GLN A 36 0.77 -12.41 8.32
C GLN A 36 1.51 -12.61 6.99
N MET A 37 2.10 -11.56 6.41
CA MET A 37 2.86 -11.69 5.17
C MET A 37 4.06 -12.64 5.35
N ALA A 38 4.22 -13.55 4.39
CA ALA A 38 5.39 -14.41 4.31
C ALA A 38 6.63 -13.59 3.89
N LEU A 39 7.83 -14.11 4.16
CA LEU A 39 9.07 -13.46 3.73
C LEU A 39 9.08 -13.16 2.23
N SER A 40 8.68 -14.13 1.40
CA SER A 40 8.62 -13.97 -0.05
C SER A 40 7.71 -12.83 -0.50
N ASP A 41 6.60 -12.61 0.22
CA ASP A 41 5.65 -11.55 -0.12
C ASP A 41 6.21 -10.19 0.29
N LEU A 42 6.90 -10.10 1.44
CA LEU A 42 7.59 -8.89 1.89
C LEU A 42 8.75 -8.51 0.97
N GLU A 43 9.49 -9.48 0.45
CA GLU A 43 10.60 -9.25 -0.50
C GLU A 43 10.13 -8.63 -1.83
N VAL A 44 8.88 -8.91 -2.22
CA VAL A 44 8.22 -8.30 -3.39
C VAL A 44 7.63 -6.94 -3.02
N PHE A 45 6.97 -6.86 -1.86
CA PHE A 45 6.24 -5.69 -1.43
C PHE A 45 7.15 -4.52 -1.07
N VAL A 46 8.25 -4.74 -0.35
CA VAL A 46 9.13 -3.67 0.11
C VAL A 46 9.72 -2.85 -1.04
N PRO A 47 10.24 -3.44 -2.13
CA PRO A 47 10.66 -2.67 -3.31
C PRO A 47 9.56 -1.83 -3.95
N PHE A 48 8.35 -2.37 -4.03
CA PHE A 48 7.19 -1.63 -4.53
C PHE A 48 6.83 -0.46 -3.61
N MET A 49 6.75 -0.70 -2.30
CA MET A 49 6.49 0.32 -1.29
C MET A 49 7.55 1.43 -1.32
N VAL A 50 8.84 1.09 -1.42
CA VAL A 50 9.92 2.08 -1.52
C VAL A 50 9.73 2.98 -2.72
N ARG A 51 9.43 2.39 -3.89
CA ARG A 51 9.18 3.13 -5.13
C ARG A 51 8.00 4.10 -4.99
N CYS A 52 6.90 3.63 -4.43
CA CYS A 52 5.74 4.45 -4.09
C CYS A 52 6.09 5.60 -3.11
N SER A 53 6.90 5.32 -2.08
CA SER A 53 7.26 6.30 -1.04
C SER A 53 8.11 7.46 -1.56
N VAL A 54 8.86 7.24 -2.66
CA VAL A 54 9.68 8.28 -3.30
C VAL A 54 8.95 8.95 -4.47
N GLY A 55 7.67 8.61 -4.70
CA GLY A 55 6.86 9.21 -5.77
C GLY A 55 7.24 8.74 -7.18
N GLU A 56 7.91 7.59 -7.33
CA GLU A 56 8.22 7.04 -8.65
C GLU A 56 7.07 6.16 -9.13
N ASP A 57 6.41 6.58 -10.21
CA ASP A 57 5.26 5.86 -10.77
C ASP A 57 5.69 4.78 -11.76
N ARG A 58 6.92 4.81 -12.28
CA ARG A 58 7.39 3.84 -13.28
C ARG A 58 8.19 2.71 -12.64
N PRO A 59 8.15 1.50 -13.21
CA PRO A 59 9.05 0.43 -12.80
C PRO A 59 10.51 0.79 -13.14
N VAL A 60 11.25 1.27 -12.16
CA VAL A 60 12.70 1.56 -12.29
C VAL A 60 13.53 0.54 -11.53
N ALA A 61 14.78 0.35 -11.97
CA ALA A 61 15.72 -0.51 -11.26
C ALA A 61 16.05 0.07 -9.89
N TRP A 62 16.29 -0.79 -8.88
CA TRP A 62 16.62 -0.35 -7.52
C TRP A 62 17.78 0.65 -7.46
N ALA A 63 18.80 0.45 -8.30
CA ALA A 63 19.97 1.33 -8.38
C ALA A 63 19.65 2.78 -8.80
N GLN A 64 18.48 3.01 -9.41
CA GLN A 64 18.02 4.33 -9.83
C GLN A 64 17.13 5.01 -8.76
N LEU A 65 16.68 4.26 -7.75
CA LEU A 65 15.86 4.83 -6.68
C LEU A 65 16.74 5.69 -5.76
N PRO A 66 16.31 6.91 -5.42
CA PRO A 66 16.96 7.65 -4.36
C PRO A 66 16.72 6.93 -3.03
N ARG A 67 17.73 6.97 -2.15
CA ARG A 67 17.56 6.47 -0.78
C ARG A 67 16.52 7.35 -0.06
N PRO A 68 15.39 6.80 0.42
CA PRO A 68 14.37 7.57 1.12
C PRO A 68 14.90 8.15 2.44
N SER A 69 14.38 9.31 2.84
CA SER A 69 14.72 9.97 4.11
C SER A 69 14.35 9.14 5.35
N TRP A 70 13.29 8.34 5.26
CA TRP A 70 12.83 7.43 6.30
C TRP A 70 13.64 6.13 6.39
N TRP A 71 14.45 5.81 5.38
CA TRP A 71 15.21 4.57 5.34
C TRP A 71 16.27 4.57 6.46
N PRO A 72 16.34 3.53 7.32
CA PRO A 72 17.23 3.52 8.48
C PRO A 72 18.70 3.80 8.12
N LYS A 73 19.31 4.84 8.68
CA LYS A 73 20.69 5.29 8.36
C LYS A 73 21.73 4.17 8.45
N LYS A 74 21.60 3.29 9.44
CA LYS A 74 22.51 2.16 9.69
C LYS A 74 22.27 0.96 8.78
N LEU A 75 21.17 0.93 8.02
CA LEU A 75 20.84 -0.13 7.10
C LEU A 75 21.32 0.23 5.67
N PRO A 76 22.06 -0.67 4.99
CA PRO A 76 22.37 -0.48 3.57
C PRO A 76 21.10 -0.33 2.72
N PHE A 77 21.12 0.55 1.73
CA PHE A 77 20.00 0.74 0.81
C PHE A 77 20.12 -0.24 -0.37
N ARG A 78 19.85 -1.53 -0.09
CA ARG A 78 19.93 -2.61 -1.07
C ARG A 78 18.95 -3.74 -0.74
N MET A 79 18.61 -4.52 -1.75
CA MET A 79 17.86 -5.77 -1.62
C MET A 79 18.70 -6.94 -2.15
N PRO A 80 18.65 -8.14 -1.54
CA PRO A 80 18.01 -8.45 -0.27
C PRO A 80 18.78 -7.85 0.93
N ILE A 81 18.07 -7.67 2.06
CA ILE A 81 18.57 -6.95 3.23
C ILE A 81 19.53 -7.80 4.08
N THR A 82 19.30 -9.10 4.17
CA THR A 82 20.06 -10.04 5.02
C THR A 82 20.08 -11.45 4.43
N SER A 83 20.91 -12.33 5.00
CA SER A 83 21.08 -13.72 4.55
C SER A 83 20.28 -14.77 5.36
N ASN A 84 19.75 -14.43 6.55
CA ASN A 84 18.99 -15.37 7.40
C ASN A 84 17.49 -15.07 7.40
N SER A 85 16.64 -16.05 7.10
CA SER A 85 15.22 -15.84 6.77
C SER A 85 14.39 -15.16 7.89
N HIS A 86 14.50 -15.59 9.14
CA HIS A 86 13.67 -15.05 10.22
C HIS A 86 14.00 -13.59 10.55
N THR A 87 15.27 -13.26 10.72
CA THR A 87 15.74 -11.88 10.96
C THR A 87 15.43 -10.98 9.75
N THR A 88 15.53 -11.52 8.53
CA THR A 88 15.14 -10.79 7.31
C THR A 88 13.68 -10.39 7.35
N ARG A 89 12.78 -11.31 7.72
CA ARG A 89 11.34 -11.01 7.80
C ARG A 89 11.06 -9.91 8.81
N LEU A 90 11.60 -9.99 10.03
CA LEU A 90 11.41 -8.96 11.06
C LEU A 90 11.96 -7.60 10.63
N ALA A 91 13.10 -7.58 9.94
CA ALA A 91 13.69 -6.35 9.39
C ALA A 91 12.79 -5.72 8.31
N LEU A 92 12.21 -6.53 7.42
CA LEU A 92 11.28 -6.07 6.37
C LEU A 92 9.97 -5.55 6.98
N VAL A 93 9.39 -6.25 7.96
CA VAL A 93 8.21 -5.78 8.70
C VAL A 93 8.48 -4.42 9.32
N SER A 94 9.60 -4.27 10.03
CA SER A 94 9.97 -3.00 10.65
C SER A 94 10.24 -1.88 9.64
N LEU A 95 10.69 -2.20 8.42
CA LEU A 95 10.84 -1.20 7.35
C LEU A 95 9.49 -0.72 6.84
N VAL A 96 8.51 -1.62 6.69
CA VAL A 96 7.14 -1.24 6.32
C VAL A 96 6.57 -0.30 7.36
N GLU A 97 6.64 -0.64 8.65
CA GLU A 97 6.15 0.22 9.73
C GLU A 97 6.80 1.61 9.71
N LYS A 98 8.13 1.68 9.55
CA LYS A 98 8.85 2.97 9.47
C LYS A 98 8.43 3.81 8.27
N CYS A 99 8.23 3.21 7.11
CA CYS A 99 7.75 3.89 5.92
C CYS A 99 6.36 4.48 6.16
N TYR A 100 5.42 3.67 6.61
CA TYR A 100 4.03 4.11 6.82
C TYR A 100 3.93 5.17 7.92
N ASN A 101 4.66 5.01 9.02
CA ASN A 101 4.74 6.00 10.10
C ASN A 101 5.34 7.33 9.62
N PHE A 102 6.38 7.30 8.78
CA PHE A 102 6.97 8.52 8.25
C PHE A 102 5.98 9.33 7.38
N HIS A 103 5.10 8.64 6.66
CA HIS A 103 4.08 9.26 5.81
C HIS A 103 2.73 9.49 6.52
N GLY A 104 2.62 9.22 7.83
CA GLY A 104 1.35 9.35 8.58
C GLY A 104 0.24 8.43 8.06
N CYS A 105 0.62 7.29 7.49
CA CYS A 105 -0.26 6.36 6.77
C CYS A 105 -0.50 5.05 7.53
N GLU A 106 -0.23 4.99 8.84
CA GLU A 106 -0.41 3.78 9.67
C GLU A 106 -1.85 3.24 9.63
N TYR A 107 -2.82 4.12 9.37
CA TYR A 107 -4.22 3.74 9.17
C TYR A 107 -4.39 2.73 8.02
N LEU A 108 -3.54 2.74 6.99
CA LEU A 108 -3.56 1.73 5.92
C LEU A 108 -3.17 0.34 6.44
N LEU A 109 -2.21 0.26 7.35
CA LEU A 109 -1.81 -1.01 7.97
C LEU A 109 -2.98 -1.58 8.79
N GLN A 110 -3.66 -0.72 9.56
CA GLN A 110 -4.84 -1.10 10.33
C GLN A 110 -6.00 -1.50 9.42
N PHE A 111 -6.28 -0.71 8.38
CA PHE A 111 -7.31 -1.01 7.39
C PHE A 111 -7.08 -2.37 6.72
N CYS A 112 -5.86 -2.65 6.27
CA CYS A 112 -5.49 -3.96 5.72
C CYS A 112 -5.71 -5.11 6.71
N ALA A 113 -5.37 -4.91 8.00
CA ALA A 113 -5.66 -5.91 9.03
C ALA A 113 -7.17 -6.14 9.22
N SER A 114 -7.97 -5.07 9.21
CA SER A 114 -9.44 -5.15 9.28
C SER A 114 -10.03 -5.88 8.07
N LEU A 115 -9.49 -5.67 6.86
CA LEU A 115 -9.91 -6.40 5.66
C LEU A 115 -9.68 -7.91 5.79
N VAL A 116 -8.60 -8.35 6.44
CA VAL A 116 -8.40 -9.79 6.67
C VAL A 116 -9.35 -10.31 7.73
N ALA A 117 -9.50 -9.59 8.85
CA ALA A 117 -10.34 -10.02 9.97
C ALA A 117 -11.83 -10.07 9.64
N GLN A 118 -12.31 -9.16 8.78
CA GLN A 118 -13.72 -9.00 8.41
C GLN A 118 -13.98 -9.52 6.99
N MET A 119 -13.16 -10.44 6.49
CA MET A 119 -13.34 -10.98 5.14
C MET A 119 -14.73 -11.62 5.02
N PRO A 120 -15.57 -11.16 4.08
CA PRO A 120 -16.90 -11.74 3.93
C PRO A 120 -16.82 -13.17 3.42
N PRO A 121 -17.81 -14.04 3.72
CA PRO A 121 -17.85 -15.41 3.21
C PRO A 121 -17.82 -15.48 1.68
N SER A 122 -18.38 -14.48 1.01
CA SER A 122 -18.37 -14.34 -0.46
C SER A 122 -17.02 -13.84 -1.01
N GLY A 123 -16.05 -13.52 -0.15
CA GLY A 123 -14.80 -12.86 -0.51
C GLY A 123 -15.00 -11.43 -1.03
N TYR A 124 -13.90 -10.85 -1.51
CA TYR A 124 -13.89 -9.53 -2.14
C TYR A 124 -14.13 -9.63 -3.65
N ARG A 125 -14.89 -8.68 -4.18
CA ARG A 125 -15.05 -8.48 -5.62
C ARG A 125 -14.11 -7.40 -6.11
N PHE A 126 -13.51 -7.61 -7.27
CA PHE A 126 -12.58 -6.66 -7.88
C PHE A 126 -13.09 -6.25 -9.25
N ASN A 127 -13.02 -4.96 -9.54
CA ASN A 127 -13.33 -4.38 -10.84
C ASN A 127 -12.12 -3.60 -11.35
N ASP A 128 -11.56 -4.02 -12.49
CA ASP A 128 -10.55 -3.22 -13.19
C ASP A 128 -11.25 -2.02 -13.86
N ASN A 129 -10.86 -0.82 -13.46
CA ASN A 129 -11.47 0.42 -13.95
C ASN A 129 -10.95 0.81 -15.36
N ARG A 130 -9.99 0.06 -15.91
CA ARG A 130 -9.34 0.29 -17.22
C ARG A 130 -8.59 1.63 -17.32
N ASP A 131 -8.25 2.22 -16.17
CA ASP A 131 -7.49 3.46 -16.03
C ASP A 131 -6.19 3.25 -15.22
N GLY A 132 -5.78 1.99 -15.03
CA GLY A 132 -4.63 1.62 -14.19
C GLY A 132 -4.98 1.42 -12.71
N THR A 133 -6.26 1.54 -12.34
CA THR A 133 -6.75 1.27 -10.98
C THR A 133 -7.76 0.13 -10.93
N THR A 134 -7.85 -0.49 -9.76
CA THR A 134 -8.81 -1.53 -9.41
C THR A 134 -9.64 -1.06 -8.23
N SER A 135 -10.96 -1.15 -8.36
CA SER A 135 -11.90 -0.96 -7.25
C SER A 135 -12.20 -2.30 -6.58
N MET A 136 -12.09 -2.35 -5.26
CA MET A 136 -12.43 -3.52 -4.45
C MET A 136 -13.72 -3.28 -3.67
N TYR A 137 -14.62 -4.24 -3.75
CA TYR A 137 -15.94 -4.21 -3.14
C TYR A 137 -16.12 -5.36 -2.16
N HIS A 138 -16.91 -5.12 -1.13
CA HIS A 138 -17.42 -6.16 -0.26
C HIS A 138 -18.31 -7.12 -1.07
N GLY A 139 -18.01 -8.42 -1.10
CA GLY A 139 -18.69 -9.34 -2.00
C GLY A 139 -20.20 -9.52 -1.75
N THR A 140 -20.65 -9.40 -0.50
CA THR A 140 -22.06 -9.54 -0.14
C THR A 140 -22.86 -8.24 -0.29
N THR A 141 -22.41 -7.15 0.33
CA THR A 141 -23.14 -5.86 0.34
C THR A 141 -22.95 -5.03 -0.93
N GLY A 142 -21.94 -5.35 -1.75
CA GLY A 142 -21.58 -4.54 -2.92
C GLY A 142 -20.96 -3.19 -2.58
N LYS A 143 -20.71 -2.89 -1.29
CA LYS A 143 -20.10 -1.63 -0.85
C LYS A 143 -18.67 -1.50 -1.41
N LEU A 144 -18.36 -0.36 -2.02
CA LEU A 144 -16.99 0.00 -2.40
C LEU A 144 -16.16 0.17 -1.12
N LEU A 145 -15.05 -0.56 -1.04
CA LEU A 145 -14.14 -0.50 0.11
C LEU A 145 -12.95 0.41 -0.18
N VAL A 146 -12.35 0.27 -1.36
CA VAL A 146 -11.16 1.03 -1.73
C VAL A 146 -10.90 0.94 -3.24
N THR A 147 -10.25 1.95 -3.80
CA THR A 147 -9.68 1.94 -5.14
C THR A 147 -8.16 2.10 -5.03
N PHE A 148 -7.40 1.28 -5.73
CA PHE A 148 -5.93 1.27 -5.66
C PHE A 148 -5.32 1.00 -7.05
N ARG A 149 -4.04 1.37 -7.24
CA ARG A 149 -3.30 1.09 -8.47
C ARG A 149 -3.18 -0.41 -8.73
N ASN A 150 -3.37 -0.86 -9.97
CA ASN A 150 -3.34 -2.28 -10.38
C ASN A 150 -2.08 -3.01 -9.88
N GLU A 151 -0.94 -2.32 -9.83
CA GLU A 151 0.33 -2.84 -9.31
C GLU A 151 0.26 -3.40 -7.89
N ASN A 152 -0.64 -2.91 -7.04
CA ASN A 152 -0.85 -3.45 -5.69
C ASN A 152 -1.20 -4.93 -5.70
N ARG A 153 -1.91 -5.40 -6.74
CA ARG A 153 -2.35 -6.80 -6.85
C ARG A 153 -1.44 -7.65 -7.70
N VAL A 154 -0.43 -7.07 -8.34
CA VAL A 154 0.48 -7.83 -9.19
C VAL A 154 1.32 -8.74 -8.30
N SER A 155 0.95 -10.02 -8.33
CA SER A 155 1.79 -11.09 -7.82
C SER A 155 2.96 -11.23 -8.79
N VAL A 156 4.17 -11.51 -8.31
CA VAL A 156 5.26 -11.95 -9.21
C VAL A 156 4.92 -13.36 -9.68
N THR A 157 3.97 -13.50 -10.60
CA THR A 157 3.84 -14.71 -11.39
C THR A 157 5.08 -14.77 -12.26
N GLY A 158 5.93 -15.75 -11.98
CA GLY A 158 7.25 -15.87 -12.57
C GLY A 158 7.23 -15.67 -14.08
N LYS A 159 8.17 -14.87 -14.57
CA LYS A 159 8.74 -15.11 -15.89
C LYS A 159 9.25 -16.56 -15.89
N LYS A 160 8.47 -17.48 -16.44
CA LYS A 160 9.06 -18.69 -17.01
C LYS A 160 9.72 -18.23 -18.30
N ALA A 161 11.05 -18.25 -18.30
CA ALA A 161 11.81 -18.46 -19.53
C ALA A 161 11.53 -19.87 -20.03
#